data_AF-A0AAU2ZLQ7-F1
#
_entry.id   AF-A0AAU2ZLQ7-F1
#
_cell.length_a   1.000
_cell.length_b   1.000
_cell.length_c   1.000
_cell.angle_alpha   90.00
_cell.angle_beta   90.00
_cell.angle_gamma   90.00
#
_symmetry.space_group_name_H-M   'P 1'
#
loop_
_entity.id
_entity.type
_entity.pdbx_description
1 polymer ?
#
loop_
_entity_poly.entity_id
_entity_poly.type
_entity_poly.pdbx_seq_one_letter_code
_entity_poly.pdbx_strand_id
1 'polypeptide(L)'
;MSAGRAAARPVSWREGSRPGKGRNGLKRMYSRFVALRIRPAGRGVRTVTDGPELPERWLLAEWPAVEPEPVQFWLSSLPSGMPLATLVRLAKLRWRIEHDYREMKQALGLAHFEGRTFSGWHHHVTLVSAAHAFCTLQRLSRDRKDAVQA
;
A
#
# COMPACT_ATOMS: atom_id res chain seq x y z
N MET A 1 16.18 -18.89 8.58
CA MET A 1 15.60 -18.02 7.52
C MET A 1 16.70 -17.70 6.55
N SER A 2 16.55 -18.01 5.26
CA SER A 2 17.52 -17.54 4.26
C SER A 2 17.33 -16.04 4.07
N ALA A 3 18.34 -15.27 4.45
CA ALA A 3 18.44 -13.86 4.11
C ALA A 3 19.24 -13.71 2.81
N GLY A 4 18.92 -12.71 1.99
CA GLY A 4 19.70 -12.37 0.79
C GLY A 4 18.98 -12.56 -0.55
N ARG A 5 19.67 -12.21 -1.63
CA ARG A 5 19.12 -12.15 -3.00
C ARG A 5 18.56 -13.49 -3.49
N ALA A 6 19.11 -14.62 -3.05
CA ALA A 6 18.60 -15.95 -3.40
C ALA A 6 17.23 -16.25 -2.79
N ALA A 7 16.90 -15.64 -1.64
CA ALA A 7 15.60 -15.79 -0.98
C ALA A 7 14.50 -14.89 -1.59
N ALA A 8 14.87 -13.97 -2.50
CA ALA A 8 13.94 -13.01 -3.06
C ALA A 8 12.98 -13.67 -4.07
N ARG A 9 11.68 -13.66 -3.76
CA ARG A 9 10.61 -14.29 -4.55
C ARG A 9 9.91 -13.27 -5.44
N PRO A 10 9.61 -13.60 -6.71
CA PRO A 10 8.84 -12.73 -7.59
C PRO A 10 7.40 -12.60 -7.08
N VAL A 11 6.88 -11.38 -7.05
CA VAL A 11 5.49 -11.08 -6.67
C VAL A 11 4.94 -10.01 -7.61
N SER A 12 3.73 -10.25 -8.14
CA SER A 12 2.94 -9.23 -8.83
C SER A 12 1.79 -8.77 -7.94
N TRP A 13 1.55 -7.46 -7.86
CA TRP A 13 0.55 -6.90 -6.93
C TRP A 13 -0.61 -6.14 -7.60
N ARG A 14 -0.46 -5.71 -8.86
CA ARG A 14 -1.55 -5.14 -9.68
C ARG A 14 -1.19 -5.12 -11.15
N GLU A 15 -2.21 -4.89 -11.98
CA GLU A 15 -2.01 -4.41 -13.35
C GLU A 15 -1.96 -2.88 -13.33
N GLY A 16 -1.07 -2.30 -14.13
CA GLY A 16 -0.97 -0.85 -14.32
C GLY A 16 -1.95 -0.35 -15.37
N SER A 17 -1.83 0.92 -15.76
CA SER A 17 -2.69 1.54 -16.79
C SER A 17 -2.08 1.53 -18.19
N ARG A 18 -0.81 1.13 -18.33
CA ARG A 18 -0.13 1.08 -19.63
C ARG A 18 -0.39 -0.26 -20.31
N PRO A 19 -0.50 -0.32 -21.65
CA PRO A 19 -0.58 -1.58 -22.38
C PRO A 19 0.58 -2.54 -22.03
N GLY A 20 0.31 -3.84 -22.00
CA GLY A 20 1.31 -4.86 -21.69
C GLY A 20 0.76 -6.28 -21.74
N LYS A 21 1.56 -7.25 -21.27
CA LYS A 21 1.23 -8.69 -21.30
C LYS A 21 0.48 -9.18 -20.05
N GLY A 22 -0.33 -8.34 -19.44
CA GLY A 22 -1.20 -8.73 -18.33
C GLY A 22 -2.47 -9.41 -18.78
N ARG A 23 -3.25 -9.90 -17.83
CA ARG A 23 -4.50 -10.63 -18.06
C ARG A 23 -5.52 -9.77 -18.81
N ASN A 24 -5.53 -8.47 -18.56
CA ASN A 24 -6.44 -7.54 -19.22
C ASN A 24 -5.75 -6.71 -20.33
N GLY A 25 -4.63 -7.21 -20.87
CA GLY A 25 -3.82 -6.45 -21.86
C GLY A 25 -3.02 -5.29 -21.27
N LEU A 26 -2.91 -5.22 -19.94
CA LEU A 26 -2.24 -4.14 -19.21
C LEU A 26 -0.90 -4.60 -18.61
N LYS A 27 0.02 -3.66 -18.38
CA LYS A 27 1.35 -3.97 -17.83
C LYS A 27 1.24 -4.45 -16.39
N ARG A 28 1.67 -5.68 -16.12
CA ARG A 28 1.77 -6.21 -14.75
C ARG A 28 2.85 -5.46 -13.98
N MET A 29 2.51 -4.99 -12.78
CA MET A 29 3.49 -4.50 -11.82
C MET A 29 3.99 -5.66 -10.99
N TYR A 30 5.28 -5.96 -11.14
CA TYR A 30 5.96 -7.05 -10.46
C TYR A 30 7.37 -6.64 -10.06
N SER A 31 7.89 -7.30 -9.04
CA SER A 31 9.26 -7.16 -8.54
C SER A 31 9.59 -8.40 -7.70
N ARG A 32 10.77 -8.46 -7.10
CA ARG A 32 11.16 -9.54 -6.19
C ARG A 32 11.25 -9.01 -4.77
N PHE A 33 10.84 -9.83 -3.81
CA PHE A 33 10.78 -9.43 -2.41
C PHE A 33 11.36 -10.49 -1.49
N VAL A 34 12.01 -10.04 -0.42
CA VAL A 34 12.40 -10.85 0.73
C VAL A 34 11.54 -10.41 1.90
N ALA A 35 10.99 -11.36 2.66
CA ALA A 35 10.28 -11.10 3.91
C ALA A 35 10.97 -11.85 5.04
N LEU A 36 11.34 -11.13 6.09
CA LEU A 36 12.02 -11.66 7.27
C LEU A 36 11.22 -11.29 8.52
N ARG A 37 11.30 -12.17 9.52
CA ARG A 37 10.86 -11.84 10.88
C ARG A 37 12.08 -11.35 11.65
N ILE A 38 11.99 -10.12 12.14
CA ILE A 38 13.09 -9.43 12.84
C ILE A 38 12.59 -8.87 14.17
N ARG A 39 13.51 -8.61 15.10
CA ARG A 39 13.26 -7.82 16.30
C ARG A 39 14.04 -6.50 16.19
N PRO A 40 13.38 -5.38 15.85
CA PRO A 40 14.08 -4.11 15.64
C PRO A 40 14.67 -3.57 16.94
N ALA A 41 15.98 -3.31 16.97
CA ALA A 41 16.71 -2.87 18.17
C ALA A 41 16.82 -1.33 18.33
N GLY A 42 16.05 -0.55 17.58
CA GLY A 42 16.10 0.92 17.61
C GLY A 42 15.65 1.50 18.96
N ARG A 43 16.24 2.64 19.38
CA ARG A 43 15.94 3.30 20.68
C ARG A 43 14.44 3.44 20.93
N GLY A 44 13.69 3.94 19.95
CA GLY A 44 12.25 4.17 20.11
C GLY A 44 11.46 2.88 20.43
N VAL A 45 11.82 1.75 19.80
CA VAL A 45 11.18 0.45 20.08
C VAL A 45 11.50 -0.01 21.50
N ARG A 46 12.75 0.18 21.94
CA ARG A 46 13.16 -0.17 23.31
C ARG A 46 12.43 0.65 24.37
N THR A 47 12.19 1.94 24.12
CA THR A 47 11.52 2.84 25.08
C THR A 47 10.06 2.48 25.31
N VAL A 48 9.37 1.93 24.31
CA VAL A 48 7.93 1.61 24.37
C VAL A 48 7.64 0.12 24.56
N THR A 49 8.67 -0.71 24.74
CA THR A 49 8.51 -2.14 24.96
C THR A 49 8.60 -2.43 26.45
N ASP A 50 7.50 -2.90 27.03
CA ASP A 50 7.48 -3.41 28.39
C ASP A 50 8.00 -4.85 28.39
N GLY A 51 9.24 -5.04 28.84
CA GLY A 51 9.86 -6.35 29.03
C GLY A 51 11.23 -6.52 28.36
N PRO A 52 11.89 -7.66 28.62
CA PRO A 52 13.25 -7.91 28.15
C PRO A 52 13.33 -8.26 26.65
N GLU A 53 12.25 -8.75 26.05
CA GLU A 53 12.21 -9.14 24.64
C GLU A 53 11.61 -8.06 23.75
N LEU A 54 12.34 -7.70 22.69
CA LEU A 54 11.84 -6.78 21.68
C LEU A 54 10.79 -7.45 20.79
N PRO A 55 9.78 -6.69 20.35
CA PRO A 55 8.66 -7.28 19.65
C PRO A 55 9.03 -7.66 18.22
N GLU A 56 8.59 -8.83 17.79
CA GLU A 56 8.88 -9.33 16.46
C GLU A 56 8.02 -8.60 15.39
N ARG A 57 8.65 -8.26 14.27
CA ARG A 57 8.08 -7.49 13.15
C ARG A 57 8.46 -8.13 11.82
N TRP A 58 7.64 -7.87 10.81
CA TRP A 58 7.99 -8.16 9.43
C TRP A 58 8.92 -7.07 8.90
N LEU A 59 10.06 -7.48 8.34
CA LEU A 59 10.87 -6.68 7.43
C LEU A 59 10.62 -7.19 6.01
N LEU A 60 9.97 -6.38 5.19
CA LEU A 60 9.81 -6.62 3.77
C LEU A 60 10.85 -5.77 3.03
N ALA A 61 11.63 -6.39 2.16
CA ALA A 61 12.60 -5.70 1.31
C ALA A 61 12.27 -5.97 -0.16
N GLU A 62 12.18 -4.92 -0.97
CA GLU A 62 12.12 -5.06 -2.43
C GLU A 62 13.53 -5.16 -2.97
N TRP A 63 13.82 -6.24 -3.70
CA TRP A 63 15.14 -6.52 -4.24
C TRP A 63 15.03 -6.89 -5.72
N PRO A 64 14.89 -5.89 -6.62
CA PRO A 64 14.74 -6.12 -8.04
C PRO A 64 15.90 -6.95 -8.60
N ALA A 65 15.63 -7.75 -9.63
CA ALA A 65 16.62 -8.69 -10.15
C ALA A 65 17.89 -8.01 -10.69
N VAL A 66 17.78 -6.78 -11.18
CA VAL A 66 18.90 -6.02 -11.76
C VAL A 66 19.74 -5.29 -10.71
N GLU A 67 19.24 -5.18 -9.48
CA GLU A 67 19.87 -4.38 -8.44
C GLU A 67 20.81 -5.23 -7.57
N PRO A 68 21.99 -4.70 -7.20
CA PRO A 68 22.90 -5.41 -6.30
C PRO A 68 22.34 -5.51 -4.88
N GLU A 69 21.56 -4.52 -4.45
CA GLU A 69 21.02 -4.38 -3.09
C GLU A 69 19.51 -4.10 -3.10
N PRO A 70 18.80 -4.30 -1.97
CA PRO A 70 17.38 -3.96 -1.90
C PRO A 70 17.16 -2.45 -1.99
N VAL A 71 16.17 -2.04 -2.78
CA VAL A 71 15.91 -0.62 -3.10
C VAL A 71 14.87 0.02 -2.17
N GLN A 72 14.05 -0.79 -1.50
CA GLN A 72 13.01 -0.30 -0.60
C GLN A 72 12.78 -1.28 0.55
N PHE A 73 12.43 -0.74 1.72
CA PHE A 73 12.15 -1.50 2.92
C PHE A 73 10.84 -1.04 3.58
N TRP A 74 10.11 -2.00 4.14
CA TRP A 74 8.93 -1.75 4.96
C TRP A 74 9.03 -2.55 6.25
N LEU A 75 8.60 -1.94 7.35
CA LEU A 75 8.45 -2.57 8.64
C LEU A 75 6.96 -2.70 8.96
N SER A 76 6.53 -3.87 9.44
CA SER A 76 5.12 -4.11 9.75
C SER A 76 4.91 -4.94 11.02
N SER A 77 3.89 -4.58 11.79
CA SER A 77 3.39 -5.31 12.95
C SER A 77 2.33 -6.36 12.61
N LEU A 78 2.09 -6.64 11.33
CA LEU A 78 1.11 -7.65 10.90
C LEU A 78 1.42 -9.05 11.46
N PRO A 79 0.39 -9.91 11.61
CA PRO A 79 0.57 -11.27 12.12
C PRO A 79 1.62 -12.09 11.36
N SER A 80 2.29 -13.01 12.05
CA SER A 80 3.35 -13.86 11.48
C SER A 80 2.87 -14.84 10.40
N GLY A 81 1.57 -15.14 10.33
CA GLY A 81 0.97 -15.97 9.28
C GLY A 81 0.65 -15.22 7.99
N MET A 82 0.98 -13.92 7.88
CA MET A 82 0.58 -13.11 6.73
C MET A 82 1.31 -13.55 5.45
N PRO A 83 0.58 -13.86 4.34
CA PRO A 83 1.21 -14.24 3.09
C PRO A 83 2.06 -13.10 2.49
N LEU A 84 3.18 -13.44 1.85
CA LEU A 84 4.05 -12.47 1.17
C LEU A 84 3.28 -11.59 0.17
N ALA A 85 2.35 -12.17 -0.59
CA ALA A 85 1.54 -11.42 -1.55
C ALA A 85 0.70 -10.32 -0.87
N THR A 86 0.18 -10.60 0.34
CA THR A 86 -0.57 -9.61 1.13
C THR A 86 0.34 -8.52 1.67
N LEU A 87 1.51 -8.87 2.20
CA LEU A 87 2.52 -7.90 2.65
C LEU A 87 2.91 -6.95 1.51
N VAL A 88 3.22 -7.49 0.33
CA VAL A 88 3.58 -6.70 -0.86
C VAL A 88 2.42 -5.84 -1.34
N ARG A 89 1.19 -6.39 -1.38
CA ARG A 89 0.00 -5.63 -1.77
C ARG A 89 -0.19 -4.41 -0.87
N LEU A 90 -0.10 -4.58 0.45
CA LEU A 90 -0.23 -3.49 1.42
C LEU A 90 0.93 -2.47 1.29
N ALA A 91 2.17 -2.94 1.20
CA ALA A 91 3.35 -2.10 1.03
C ALA A 91 3.27 -1.22 -0.24
N LYS A 92 2.64 -1.72 -1.31
CA LYS A 92 2.49 -1.02 -2.59
C LYS A 92 1.19 -0.22 -2.73
N LEU A 93 0.39 -0.08 -1.67
CA LEU A 93 -0.81 0.77 -1.65
C LEU A 93 -0.49 2.27 -1.72
N ARG A 94 0.73 2.71 -1.40
CA ARG A 94 1.11 4.14 -1.40
C ARG A 94 0.71 4.89 -2.67
N TRP A 95 0.93 4.28 -3.84
CA TRP A 95 0.53 4.90 -5.11
C TRP A 95 -1.00 5.06 -5.24
N ARG A 96 -1.79 4.14 -4.67
CA ARG A 96 -3.25 4.26 -4.64
C ARG A 96 -3.67 5.44 -3.76
N ILE A 97 -3.05 5.59 -2.58
CA ILE A 97 -3.26 6.75 -1.70
C ILE A 97 -2.95 8.06 -2.43
N GLU A 98 -1.84 8.14 -3.16
CA GLU A 98 -1.49 9.34 -3.93
C GLU A 98 -2.51 9.65 -5.03
N HIS A 99 -3.05 8.61 -5.67
CA HIS A 99 -4.08 8.76 -6.69
C HIS A 99 -5.41 9.23 -6.09
N ASP A 100 -5.86 8.58 -5.01
CA ASP A 100 -7.08 8.94 -4.28
C ASP A 100 -6.99 10.39 -3.76
N TYR A 101 -5.85 10.78 -3.21
CA TYR A 101 -5.60 12.15 -2.75
C TYR A 101 -5.61 13.18 -3.89
N ARG A 102 -5.12 12.80 -5.07
CA ARG A 102 -5.20 13.65 -6.27
C ARG A 102 -6.65 13.83 -6.71
N GLU A 103 -7.44 12.76 -6.75
CA GLU A 103 -8.87 12.83 -7.08
C GLU A 103 -9.60 13.74 -6.08
N MET A 104 -9.38 13.52 -4.78
CA MET A 104 -9.99 14.34 -3.74
C MET A 104 -9.65 15.83 -3.88
N LYS A 105 -8.39 16.16 -4.18
CA LYS A 105 -7.95 17.56 -4.39
C LYS A 105 -8.52 18.18 -5.65
N GLN A 106 -8.33 17.53 -6.78
CA GLN A 106 -8.56 18.13 -8.09
C GLN A 106 -10.02 18.04 -8.54
N ALA A 107 -10.71 16.94 -8.22
CA ALA A 107 -12.07 16.70 -8.67
C ALA A 107 -13.12 16.99 -7.59
N LEU A 108 -12.80 16.70 -6.31
CA LEU A 108 -13.78 16.77 -5.22
C LEU A 108 -13.61 18.00 -4.32
N GLY A 109 -12.63 18.85 -4.60
CA GLY A 109 -12.47 20.14 -3.93
C GLY A 109 -11.88 20.08 -2.51
N LEU A 110 -11.08 19.04 -2.18
CA LEU A 110 -10.38 18.98 -0.89
C LEU A 110 -9.53 20.24 -0.62
N ALA A 111 -9.00 20.86 -1.67
CA ALA A 111 -8.17 22.06 -1.58
C ALA A 111 -8.95 23.38 -1.72
N HIS A 112 -10.29 23.35 -1.80
CA HIS A 112 -11.13 24.53 -2.12
C HIS A 112 -11.86 25.09 -0.89
N PHE A 113 -11.43 24.75 0.33
CA PHE A 113 -12.03 25.33 1.52
C PHE A 113 -11.51 26.76 1.76
N GLU A 114 -12.41 27.74 1.79
CA GLU A 114 -12.07 29.16 1.98
C GLU A 114 -12.53 29.73 3.35
N GLY A 115 -13.13 28.89 4.20
CA GLY A 115 -13.58 29.28 5.53
C GLY A 115 -12.42 29.43 6.53
N ARG A 116 -12.72 29.94 7.74
CA ARG A 116 -11.72 30.20 8.80
C ARG A 116 -11.98 29.46 10.11
N THR A 117 -13.04 28.65 10.18
CA THR A 117 -13.37 27.91 11.40
C THR A 117 -12.95 26.45 11.26
N PHE A 118 -12.44 25.88 12.35
CA PHE A 118 -12.10 24.46 12.40
C PHE A 118 -13.32 23.57 12.11
N SER A 119 -14.49 23.95 12.65
CA SER A 119 -15.74 23.22 12.39
C SER A 119 -16.14 23.24 10.91
N GLY A 120 -16.02 24.40 10.24
CA GLY A 120 -16.28 24.51 8.81
C GLY A 120 -15.31 23.66 7.98
N TRP A 121 -14.01 23.69 8.32
CA TRP A 121 -13.00 22.85 7.68
C TRP A 121 -13.29 21.37 7.86
N HIS A 122 -13.63 20.95 9.08
CA HIS A 122 -13.94 19.57 9.41
C HIS A 122 -15.17 19.07 8.64
N HIS A 123 -16.23 19.88 8.56
CA HIS A 123 -17.42 19.57 7.78
C HIS A 123 -17.08 19.40 6.29
N HIS A 124 -16.30 20.34 5.73
CA HIS A 124 -15.84 20.28 4.34
C HIS A 124 -15.06 19.01 4.02
N VAL A 125 -14.01 18.71 4.80
CA VAL A 125 -13.18 17.51 4.60
C VAL A 125 -14.00 16.22 4.76
N THR A 126 -14.98 16.22 5.67
CA THR A 126 -15.90 15.09 5.87
C THR A 126 -16.77 14.87 4.63
N LEU A 127 -17.38 15.93 4.08
CA LEU A 127 -18.20 15.85 2.86
C LEU A 127 -17.38 15.40 1.65
N VAL A 128 -16.17 15.93 1.47
CA VAL A 128 -15.25 15.49 0.40
C VAL A 128 -14.89 14.01 0.55
N SER A 129 -14.65 13.55 1.77
CA SER A 129 -14.37 12.13 2.05
C SER A 129 -15.58 11.23 1.74
N ALA A 130 -16.80 11.66 2.07
CA ALA A 130 -18.03 10.96 1.73
C ALA A 130 -18.26 10.89 0.22
N ALA A 131 -18.01 11.99 -0.51
CA ALA A 131 -18.09 12.02 -1.96
C ALA A 131 -17.07 11.06 -2.61
N HIS A 132 -15.84 11.03 -2.12
CA HIS A 132 -14.82 10.09 -2.59
C HIS A 132 -15.21 8.63 -2.34
N ALA A 133 -15.77 8.33 -1.17
CA ALA A 133 -16.29 7.00 -0.85
C ALA A 133 -17.42 6.60 -1.82
N PHE A 134 -18.36 7.49 -2.10
CA PHE A 134 -19.42 7.26 -3.09
C PHE A 134 -18.85 6.94 -4.47
N CYS A 135 -17.95 7.77 -5.02
CA CYS A 135 -17.32 7.52 -6.32
C CYS A 135 -16.58 6.17 -6.36
N THR A 136 -15.87 5.84 -5.29
CA THR A 136 -15.15 4.58 -5.17
C THR A 136 -16.09 3.38 -5.14
N LEU A 137 -17.20 3.45 -4.40
CA LEU A 137 -18.22 2.40 -4.35
C LEU A 137 -18.89 2.21 -5.72
N GLN A 138 -19.15 3.30 -6.45
CA GLN A 138 -19.71 3.22 -7.80
C GLN A 138 -18.77 2.53 -8.78
N ARG A 139 -17.46 2.82 -8.74
CA ARG A 139 -16.45 2.11 -9.54
C ARG A 139 -16.44 0.62 -9.24
N LEU A 140 -16.38 0.25 -7.95
CA LEU A 140 -16.37 -1.16 -7.53
C LEU A 140 -17.66 -1.91 -7.91
N SER A 141 -18.81 -1.23 -7.89
CA SER A 141 -20.08 -1.79 -8.33
C SER A 141 -20.10 -2.03 -9.84
N ARG A 142 -19.56 -1.11 -10.63
CA ARG A 142 -19.45 -1.25 -12.09
C ARG A 142 -18.51 -2.37 -12.49
N ASP A 143 -17.32 -2.43 -11.90
CA ASP A 143 -16.34 -3.50 -12.13
C ASP A 143 -16.94 -4.89 -11.86
N ARG A 144 -17.81 -5.01 -10.84
CA ARG A 144 -18.54 -6.25 -10.54
C ARG A 144 -19.54 -6.60 -11.63
N LYS A 145 -20.30 -5.63 -12.14
CA LYS A 145 -21.28 -5.87 -13.21
C LYS A 145 -20.60 -6.30 -14.50
N ASP A 146 -19.51 -5.65 -14.86
CA ASP A 146 -18.73 -5.97 -16.06
C ASP A 146 -18.11 -7.38 -15.95
N ALA A 147 -17.69 -7.81 -14.74
CA ALA A 147 -17.20 -9.16 -14.47
C ALA A 147 -18.28 -10.25 -14.44
N VAL A 148 -19.56 -9.91 -14.28
CA VAL A 148 -20.70 -10.86 -14.33
C VAL A 148 -21.22 -11.04 -15.76
N GLN A 149 -20.97 -10.06 -16.63
CA GLN A 149 -21.41 -10.08 -18.04
C GLN A 149 -20.36 -10.64 -19.01
N ALA A 150 -19.14 -10.94 -18.52
CA ALA A 150 -18.02 -11.51 -19.27
C ALA A 150 -17.78 -12.98 -18.90
#